data_AF-A0A942U549-F1
#
_entry.id   AF-A0A942U549-F1
#
_cell.length_a   1.000
_cell.length_b   1.000
_cell.length_c   1.000
_cell.angle_alpha   90.00
_cell.angle_beta   90.00
_cell.angle_gamma   90.00
#
_symmetry.space_group_name_H-M   'P 1'
#
loop_
_entity.id
_entity.type
_entity.pdbx_description
1 polymer ?
#
loop_
_entity_poly.entity_id
_entity_poly.type
_entity_poly.pdbx_seq_one_letter_code
_entity_poly.pdbx_strand_id
1 'polypeptide(L)'
;MSNEGKISREELEALLGDTEKETKPFIFQDLPDEPQKRETDDSVNLDLLMDISLELVVELGRTKKKINEILELTQGSIIELDRVSGEPVDVLINGKIVAKGEVVVIDDYFGIRITEILNKTIN
;
A
#
# COMPACT_ATOMS: atom_id res chain seq x y z
N MET A 1 -3.12 19.75 55.93
CA MET A 1 -4.29 20.59 55.63
C MET A 1 -3.78 21.95 55.22
N SER A 2 -4.10 22.32 53.98
CA SER A 2 -3.67 23.50 53.23
C SER A 2 -4.34 24.78 53.72
N ASN A 3 -3.67 25.93 53.57
CA ASN A 3 -4.35 27.19 53.24
C ASN A 3 -3.33 28.24 52.76
N GLU A 4 -3.13 28.32 51.45
CA GLU A 4 -2.57 29.50 50.78
C GLU A 4 -3.62 30.02 49.80
N GLY A 5 -3.81 31.34 49.78
CA GLY A 5 -4.48 32.03 48.66
C GLY A 5 -5.99 32.22 48.74
N LYS A 6 -6.53 32.78 49.83
CA LYS A 6 -7.89 33.36 49.78
C LYS A 6 -7.86 34.66 48.99
N ILE A 7 -8.42 34.63 47.77
CA ILE A 7 -8.76 35.80 46.96
C ILE A 7 -9.76 36.65 47.76
N SER A 8 -9.60 37.97 47.80
CA SER A 8 -10.53 38.84 48.53
C SER A 8 -11.88 38.92 47.82
N ARG A 9 -12.94 39.25 48.55
CA ARG A 9 -14.29 39.40 47.95
C ARG A 9 -14.33 40.52 46.90
N GLU A 10 -13.49 41.55 47.02
CA GLU A 10 -13.44 42.63 46.04
C GLU A 10 -12.78 42.18 44.72
N GLU A 11 -11.76 41.31 44.78
CA GLU A 11 -11.14 40.72 43.58
C GLU A 11 -12.08 39.76 42.84
N LEU A 12 -12.93 39.05 43.57
CA LEU A 12 -13.98 38.19 42.99
C LEU A 12 -15.09 39.00 42.31
N GLU A 13 -15.46 40.16 42.87
CA GLU A 13 -16.50 41.02 42.28
C GLU A 13 -16.00 41.76 41.02
N ALA A 14 -14.71 42.10 40.95
CA ALA A 14 -14.11 42.70 39.75
C ALA A 14 -14.01 41.73 38.56
N LEU A 15 -13.90 40.42 38.81
CA LEU A 15 -13.87 39.38 37.77
C LEU A 15 -15.28 38.97 37.29
N LEU A 16 -16.31 39.28 38.06
CA LEU A 16 -17.71 38.98 37.76
C LEU A 16 -18.48 40.19 37.20
N GLY A 17 -17.75 41.18 36.66
CA GLY A 17 -18.36 42.30 35.93
C GLY A 17 -19.20 41.80 34.75
N ASP A 18 -20.50 42.15 34.80
CA ASP A 18 -21.53 42.03 33.77
C ASP A 18 -21.33 40.96 32.68
N THR A 19 -21.62 39.72 33.04
CA THR A 19 -22.03 38.71 32.06
C THR A 19 -23.48 38.32 32.27
N GLU A 20 -24.40 39.26 32.03
CA GLU A 20 -25.71 38.91 31.47
C GLU A 20 -25.50 38.41 30.03
N LYS A 21 -25.03 37.17 29.88
CA LYS A 21 -25.22 36.45 28.62
C LYS A 21 -26.48 35.62 28.76
N GLU A 22 -27.56 36.11 28.17
CA GLU A 22 -28.81 35.38 27.95
C GLU A 22 -28.50 33.95 27.48
N THR A 23 -28.69 32.97 28.35
CA THR A 23 -28.62 31.57 27.94
C THR A 23 -29.95 31.21 27.29
N LYS A 24 -30.00 31.22 25.95
CA LYS A 24 -31.11 30.59 25.23
C LYS A 24 -31.12 29.10 25.59
N PRO A 25 -32.28 28.49 25.90
CA PRO A 25 -32.35 27.07 26.18
C PRO A 25 -31.79 26.27 25.00
N PHE A 26 -30.88 25.35 25.29
CA PHE A 26 -30.39 24.40 24.30
C PHE A 26 -31.53 23.43 23.96
N ILE A 27 -32.16 23.61 22.80
CA ILE A 27 -33.15 22.67 22.30
C ILE A 27 -32.38 21.53 21.62
N PHE A 28 -32.52 20.32 22.16
CA PHE A 28 -32.04 19.11 21.51
C PHE A 28 -32.77 18.97 20.17
N GLN A 29 -32.04 19.15 19.09
CA GLN A 29 -32.52 18.92 17.74
C GLN A 29 -32.57 17.40 17.54
N ASP A 30 -33.74 16.87 17.18
CA ASP A 30 -33.95 15.44 16.98
C ASP A 30 -32.91 14.88 15.99
N LEU A 31 -32.27 13.78 16.38
CA LEU A 31 -31.33 13.08 15.52
C LEU A 31 -32.10 12.54 14.31
N PRO A 32 -31.67 12.80 13.06
CA PRO A 32 -32.36 12.27 11.90
C PRO A 32 -32.32 10.73 11.94
N ASP A 33 -33.50 10.10 11.89
CA ASP A 33 -33.71 8.64 11.78
C ASP A 33 -33.33 8.06 10.41
N GLU A 34 -32.57 8.81 9.60
CA GLU A 34 -32.05 8.27 8.36
C GLU A 34 -30.76 7.50 8.65
N PRO A 35 -30.64 6.23 8.23
CA PRO A 35 -29.36 5.56 8.25
C PRO A 35 -28.43 6.40 7.38
N GLN A 36 -27.49 7.10 8.02
CA GLN A 36 -26.38 7.70 7.29
C GLN A 36 -25.75 6.56 6.53
N LYS A 37 -25.97 6.55 5.22
CA LYS A 37 -25.26 5.71 4.28
C LYS A 37 -23.81 6.08 4.52
N ARG A 38 -23.10 5.30 5.33
CA ARG A 38 -21.65 5.30 5.32
C ARG A 38 -21.34 4.93 3.89
N GLU A 39 -21.04 5.92 3.08
CA GLU A 39 -20.23 5.70 1.91
C GLU A 39 -18.98 5.08 2.50
N THR A 40 -18.93 3.74 2.45
CA THR A 40 -17.67 3.07 2.57
C THR A 40 -16.88 3.64 1.42
N ASP A 41 -15.95 4.53 1.77
CA ASP A 41 -14.86 4.93 0.90
C ASP A 41 -14.01 3.67 0.71
N ASP A 42 -14.56 2.72 -0.04
CA ASP A 42 -13.89 1.51 -0.51
C ASP A 42 -12.92 1.87 -1.65
N SER A 43 -12.80 3.16 -1.97
CA SER A 43 -11.58 3.68 -2.55
C SER A 43 -10.52 3.66 -1.46
N VAL A 44 -9.93 2.48 -1.25
CA VAL A 44 -8.55 2.40 -0.74
C VAL A 44 -7.80 3.47 -1.51
N ASN A 45 -7.31 4.50 -0.80
CA ASN A 45 -6.71 5.67 -1.41
C ASN A 45 -5.50 5.20 -2.24
N LEU A 46 -5.73 4.92 -3.52
CA LEU A 46 -4.78 4.31 -4.43
C LEU A 46 -3.53 5.18 -4.55
N ASP A 47 -3.68 6.50 -4.35
CA ASP A 47 -2.56 7.44 -4.36
C ASP A 47 -1.53 7.12 -3.27
N LEU A 48 -1.94 6.57 -2.12
CA LEU A 48 -1.00 6.12 -1.08
C LEU A 48 -0.22 4.86 -1.49
N LEU A 49 -0.75 4.04 -2.41
CA LEU A 49 -0.11 2.81 -2.86
C LEU A 49 0.86 3.05 -4.04
N MET A 50 0.77 4.19 -4.74
CA MET A 50 1.59 4.48 -5.92
C MET A 50 3.09 4.61 -5.58
N ASP A 51 3.43 4.97 -4.34
CA ASP A 51 4.81 5.15 -3.88
C ASP A 51 5.45 3.86 -3.33
N ILE A 52 4.71 2.73 -3.34
CA ILE A 52 5.22 1.46 -2.85
C ILE A 52 6.14 0.82 -3.90
N SER A 53 7.39 0.57 -3.51
CA SER A 53 8.33 -0.19 -4.34
C SER A 53 8.01 -1.69 -4.31
N LEU A 54 7.95 -2.32 -5.48
CA LEU A 54 7.72 -3.76 -5.62
C LEU A 54 8.92 -4.43 -6.30
N GLU A 55 9.18 -5.68 -5.92
CA GLU A 55 10.18 -6.50 -6.60
C GLU A 55 9.61 -7.05 -7.92
N LEU A 56 10.35 -6.80 -9.01
CA LEU A 56 10.08 -7.34 -10.32
C LEU A 56 11.12 -8.41 -10.64
N VAL A 57 10.63 -9.61 -10.95
CA VAL A 57 11.45 -10.76 -11.30
C VAL A 57 11.25 -11.08 -12.77
N VAL A 58 12.35 -11.31 -13.48
CA VAL A 58 12.32 -11.74 -14.89
C VAL A 58 12.87 -13.15 -14.97
N GLU A 59 12.10 -14.05 -15.57
CA GLU A 59 12.46 -15.46 -15.66
C GLU A 59 12.71 -15.88 -17.11
N LEU A 60 13.93 -16.39 -17.36
CA LEU A 60 14.26 -17.03 -18.63
C LEU A 60 13.44 -18.31 -18.83
N GLY A 61 13.23 -19.08 -17.76
CA GLY A 61 12.46 -20.33 -17.79
C GLY A 61 12.57 -21.08 -16.47
N ARG A 62 11.77 -22.13 -16.32
CA ARG A 62 11.73 -22.99 -15.13
C ARG A 62 12.02 -24.43 -15.51
N THR A 63 12.39 -25.25 -14.55
CA THR A 63 12.45 -26.70 -14.74
C THR A 63 12.24 -27.39 -13.41
N LYS A 64 11.73 -28.62 -13.44
CA LYS A 64 11.57 -29.46 -12.26
C LYS A 64 12.57 -30.60 -12.35
N LYS A 65 13.38 -30.77 -11.30
CA LYS A 65 14.33 -31.87 -11.16
C LYS A 65 14.11 -32.59 -9.84
N LYS A 66 14.49 -33.86 -9.79
CA LYS A 66 14.52 -34.63 -8.54
C LYS A 66 15.66 -34.13 -7.66
N ILE A 67 15.55 -34.37 -6.36
CA ILE A 67 16.54 -33.92 -5.37
C ILE A 67 17.93 -34.50 -5.68
N ASN A 68 18.03 -35.77 -6.10
CA ASN A 68 19.31 -36.37 -6.47
C ASN A 68 19.97 -35.66 -7.66
N GLU A 69 19.20 -35.30 -8.70
CA GLU A 69 19.72 -34.57 -9.87
C GLU A 69 20.25 -33.18 -9.49
N ILE A 70 19.63 -32.51 -8.49
CA ILE A 70 20.10 -31.23 -7.97
C ILE A 70 21.42 -31.38 -7.20
N LEU A 71 21.56 -32.45 -6.41
CA LEU A 71 22.77 -32.72 -5.63
C LEU A 71 23.98 -33.12 -6.51
N GLU A 72 23.71 -33.61 -7.72
CA GLU A 72 24.74 -33.97 -8.71
C GLU A 72 25.23 -32.78 -9.54
N LEU A 73 24.61 -31.59 -9.40
CA LEU A 73 25.04 -30.39 -10.13
C LEU A 73 26.45 -29.98 -9.73
N THR A 74 27.28 -29.73 -10.74
CA THR A 74 28.67 -29.30 -10.59
C THR A 74 28.96 -28.14 -11.52
N GLN A 75 30.15 -27.53 -11.38
CA GLN A 75 30.57 -26.47 -12.28
C GLN A 75 30.57 -26.99 -13.74
N GLY A 76 29.85 -26.29 -14.60
CA GLY A 76 29.69 -26.66 -16.01
C GLY A 76 28.48 -27.53 -16.32
N SER A 77 27.68 -27.94 -15.34
CA SER A 77 26.39 -28.60 -15.59
C SER A 77 25.46 -27.69 -16.41
N ILE A 78 24.82 -28.25 -17.44
CA ILE A 78 23.83 -27.57 -18.27
C ILE A 78 22.43 -27.98 -17.81
N ILE A 79 21.58 -26.99 -17.53
CA ILE A 79 20.20 -27.21 -17.10
C ILE A 79 19.26 -26.76 -18.21
N GLU A 80 18.54 -27.70 -18.79
CA GLU A 80 17.45 -27.42 -19.72
C GLU A 80 16.22 -26.85 -18.99
N LEU A 81 15.65 -25.80 -19.57
CA LEU A 81 14.46 -25.10 -19.09
C LEU A 81 13.24 -25.46 -19.95
N ASP A 82 12.05 -25.15 -19.45
CA ASP A 82 10.76 -25.40 -20.10
C ASP A 82 10.39 -24.44 -21.24
N ARG A 83 11.29 -23.51 -21.60
CA ARG A 83 11.04 -22.48 -22.62
C ARG A 83 11.80 -22.75 -23.91
N VAL A 84 11.16 -22.49 -25.05
CA VAL A 84 11.79 -22.60 -26.37
C VAL A 84 12.57 -21.32 -26.69
N SER A 85 13.72 -21.48 -27.36
CA SER A 85 14.54 -20.33 -27.80
C SER A 85 13.72 -19.37 -28.67
N GLY A 86 13.78 -18.07 -28.36
CA GLY A 86 13.08 -17.03 -29.10
C GLY A 86 11.67 -16.70 -28.57
N GLU A 87 11.16 -17.48 -27.60
CA GLU A 87 9.96 -17.07 -26.87
C GLU A 87 10.27 -15.91 -25.92
N PRO A 88 9.33 -14.98 -25.71
CA PRO A 88 9.52 -13.89 -24.76
C PRO A 88 9.68 -14.46 -23.34
N VAL A 89 10.42 -13.77 -22.47
CA VAL A 89 10.57 -14.09 -21.05
C VAL A 89 9.38 -13.62 -20.24
N ASP A 90 9.14 -14.26 -19.09
CA ASP A 90 8.06 -13.88 -18.19
C ASP A 90 8.54 -12.78 -17.24
N VAL A 91 7.67 -11.81 -16.99
CA VAL A 91 7.87 -10.74 -16.02
C VAL A 91 6.86 -10.93 -14.91
N LEU A 92 7.37 -11.10 -13.69
CA LEU A 92 6.59 -11.43 -12.51
C LEU A 92 6.70 -10.34 -11.46
N ILE A 93 5.59 -10.10 -10.76
CA ILE A 93 5.54 -9.30 -9.54
C ILE A 93 4.86 -10.16 -8.48
N ASN A 94 5.49 -10.32 -7.32
CA ASN A 94 5.00 -11.20 -6.24
C ASN A 94 4.67 -12.63 -6.74
N GLY A 95 5.48 -13.16 -7.65
CA GLY A 95 5.30 -14.50 -8.21
C GLY A 95 4.15 -14.66 -9.21
N LYS A 96 3.43 -13.59 -9.57
CA LYS A 96 2.39 -13.61 -10.61
C LYS A 96 2.93 -13.03 -11.90
N ILE A 97 2.71 -13.71 -13.03
CA ILE A 97 3.09 -13.19 -14.35
C ILE A 97 2.19 -12.00 -14.67
N VAL A 98 2.79 -10.83 -14.86
CA VAL A 98 2.09 -9.57 -15.19
C VAL A 98 2.33 -9.15 -16.64
N ALA A 99 3.45 -9.56 -17.23
CA ALA A 99 3.83 -9.19 -18.58
C ALA A 99 4.76 -10.24 -19.21
N LYS A 100 4.95 -10.13 -20.51
CA LYS A 100 5.98 -10.82 -21.29
C LYS A 100 6.90 -9.79 -21.93
N GLY A 101 8.15 -10.16 -22.13
CA GLY A 101 9.12 -9.26 -22.75
C GLY A 101 10.24 -9.99 -23.49
N GLU A 102 11.00 -9.24 -24.27
CA GLU A 102 12.19 -9.73 -24.94
C GLU A 102 13.43 -9.21 -24.21
N VAL A 103 14.43 -10.08 -24.08
CA VAL A 103 15.74 -9.68 -23.54
C VAL A 103 16.45 -8.83 -24.57
N VAL A 104 16.83 -7.62 -24.17
CA VAL A 104 17.67 -6.70 -24.93
C VAL A 104 18.94 -6.44 -24.15
N VAL A 105 20.00 -6.03 -24.84
CA VAL A 105 21.23 -5.56 -24.21
C VAL A 105 21.32 -4.07 -24.47
N ILE A 106 21.47 -3.28 -23.41
CA ILE A 106 21.67 -1.85 -23.48
C ILE A 106 23.01 -1.57 -22.81
N ASP A 107 23.96 -1.06 -23.61
CA ASP A 107 25.37 -1.02 -23.27
C ASP A 107 25.87 -2.42 -22.86
N ASP A 108 26.22 -2.62 -21.59
CA ASP A 108 26.68 -3.90 -21.03
C ASP A 108 25.66 -4.53 -20.04
N TYR A 109 24.44 -3.99 -20.00
CA TYR A 109 23.39 -4.45 -19.09
C TYR A 109 22.28 -5.18 -19.83
N PHE A 110 21.75 -6.23 -19.22
CA PHE A 110 20.50 -6.83 -19.67
C PHE A 110 19.34 -5.89 -19.34
N GLY A 111 18.52 -5.62 -20.35
CA GLY A 111 17.23 -4.94 -20.22
C GLY A 111 16.11 -5.83 -20.75
N ILE A 112 14.88 -5.57 -20.34
CA ILE A 112 13.70 -6.27 -20.86
C ILE A 112 12.79 -5.26 -21.54
N ARG A 113 12.53 -5.48 -22.83
CA ARG A 113 11.52 -4.75 -23.57
C ARG A 113 10.18 -5.47 -23.41
N ILE A 114 9.23 -4.83 -22.73
CA ILE A 114 7.87 -5.37 -22.58
C ILE A 114 7.22 -5.49 -23.96
N THR A 115 6.76 -6.69 -24.31
CA THR A 115 6.06 -6.98 -25.57
C THR A 115 4.56 -7.13 -25.35
N GLU A 116 4.15 -7.63 -24.17
CA GLU A 116 2.75 -7.87 -23.84
C GLU A 116 2.51 -7.62 -22.34
N ILE A 117 1.39 -6.97 -21.99
CA ILE A 117 0.95 -6.82 -20.59
C ILE A 117 -0.29 -7.70 -20.42
N LEU A 118 -0.20 -8.68 -19.52
CA LEU A 118 -1.25 -9.68 -19.29
C LEU A 118 -2.28 -9.22 -18.26
N ASN A 119 -1.84 -8.49 -17.22
CA ASN A 119 -2.75 -8.01 -16.20
C ASN A 119 -2.44 -6.56 -15.79
N LYS A 120 -3.38 -5.66 -16.12
CA LYS A 120 -3.30 -4.24 -15.76
C LYS A 120 -3.93 -3.95 -14.38
N THR A 121 -4.74 -4.86 -13.85
CA THR A 121 -5.49 -4.67 -12.60
C THR A 121 -5.03 -5.67 -11.55
N ILE A 122 -4.34 -5.20 -10.51
CA ILE A 122 -4.07 -6.01 -9.33
C ILE A 122 -5.38 -6.07 -8.53
N ASN A 123 -6.16 -7.12 -8.74
CA ASN A 123 -7.32 -7.47 -7.91
C ASN A 123 -6.90 -8.03 -6.55
#